data_AF-A0A0G4LQS6-F1
#
_entry.id   AF-A0A0G4LQS6-F1
#
_cell.length_a   1.000
_cell.length_b   1.000
_cell.length_c   1.000
_cell.angle_alpha   90.00
_cell.angle_beta   90.00
_cell.angle_gamma   90.00
#
_symmetry.space_group_name_H-M   'P 1'
#
loop_
_entity.id
_entity.type
_entity.pdbx_description
1 polymer ?
#
loop_
_entity_poly.entity_id
_entity_poly.type
_entity_poly.pdbx_seq_one_letter_code
_entity_poly.pdbx_strand_id
1 'polypeptide(L)'
;MSWGNIIIREITGTDTITAITAELNLKGDFKTTEKKVTWLSAQGTKLVPAELWDFDYLLTKDKLEEDDKLEDFLNPVTSTMEQALCDEGVAKLKKDDIIQLERRGFFRVDKGLADGGKVVLFAIPTGKK
;
A
#
# COMPACT_ATOMS: atom_id res chain seq x y z
N MET A 1 -0.38 -7.12 13.52
CA MET A 1 0.15 -6.04 14.39
C MET A 1 0.22 -6.51 15.83
N SER A 2 1.40 -6.91 16.33
CA SER A 2 1.55 -7.42 17.71
C SER A 2 2.94 -7.14 18.31
N TRP A 3 3.62 -6.09 17.84
CA TRP A 3 5.01 -5.81 18.21
C TRP A 3 5.14 -4.86 19.42
N GLY A 4 4.03 -4.52 20.07
CA GLY A 4 3.97 -3.58 21.19
C GLY A 4 3.90 -2.12 20.74
N ASN A 5 4.13 -1.23 21.69
CA ASN A 5 4.09 0.21 21.48
C ASN A 5 5.51 0.75 21.35
N ILE A 6 5.65 1.89 20.68
CA ILE A 6 6.91 2.63 20.64
C ILE A 6 6.68 4.06 21.10
N ILE A 7 7.69 4.65 21.72
CA ILE A 7 7.70 6.07 22.10
C ILE A 7 8.71 6.76 21.20
N ILE A 8 8.27 7.76 20.44
CA ILE A 8 9.16 8.60 19.63
C ILE A 8 9.97 9.48 20.58
N ARG A 9 11.29 9.43 20.45
CA ARG A 9 12.24 10.21 21.26
C ARG A 9 12.79 11.39 20.49
N GLU A 10 13.07 11.20 19.22
CA GLU A 10 13.66 12.22 18.36
C GLU A 10 13.15 12.09 16.92
N ILE A 11 13.00 13.23 16.26
CA ILE A 11 12.70 13.32 14.83
C ILE A 11 13.77 14.22 14.22
N THR A 12 14.46 13.71 13.20
CA THR A 12 15.55 14.40 12.52
C THR A 12 15.09 14.88 11.15
N GLY A 13 15.33 16.16 10.87
CA GLY A 13 14.91 16.85 9.63
C GLY A 13 14.04 18.07 9.93
N THR A 14 14.03 19.03 9.02
CA THR A 14 13.21 20.25 9.14
C THR A 14 12.03 20.20 8.17
N ASP A 15 12.29 20.32 6.88
CA ASP A 15 11.25 20.32 5.83
C ASP A 15 10.94 18.90 5.36
N THR A 16 11.97 18.04 5.28
CA THR A 16 11.83 16.61 5.01
C THR A 16 12.43 15.84 6.16
N ILE A 17 11.62 14.97 6.77
CA ILE A 17 12.05 14.10 7.85
C ILE A 17 12.89 12.95 7.28
N THR A 18 14.11 12.79 7.79
CA THR A 18 15.07 11.78 7.30
C THR A 18 15.27 10.63 8.27
N ALA A 19 15.00 10.83 9.56
CA ALA A 19 15.10 9.79 10.56
C ALA A 19 14.15 10.02 11.75
N ILE A 20 13.78 8.91 12.40
CA ILE A 20 13.02 8.90 13.65
C ILE A 20 13.72 7.92 14.60
N THR A 21 14.06 8.40 15.79
CA THR A 21 14.56 7.56 16.89
C THR A 21 13.41 7.25 17.83
N ALA A 22 13.15 5.97 18.06
CA ALA A 22 12.07 5.52 18.92
C ALA A 22 12.55 4.43 19.88
N GLU A 23 11.87 4.33 21.02
CA GLU A 23 12.13 3.33 22.05
C GLU A 23 10.95 2.35 22.15
N LEU A 24 11.26 1.07 22.25
CA LEU A 24 10.25 0.02 22.42
C LEU A 24 9.66 0.07 23.84
N ASN A 25 8.34 0.16 23.93
CA ASN A 25 7.58 0.15 25.16
C ASN A 25 6.55 -1.01 25.15
N LEU A 26 6.99 -2.20 25.53
CA LEU A 26 6.12 -3.39 25.59
C LEU A 26 5.07 -3.35 26.71
N LYS A 27 5.23 -2.47 27.70
CA LYS A 27 4.26 -2.29 28.79
C LYS A 27 3.10 -1.37 28.40
N GLY A 28 3.17 -0.75 27.23
CA GLY A 28 2.12 0.12 26.72
C GLY A 28 0.83 -0.64 26.44
N ASP A 29 -0.31 0.07 26.55
CA ASP A 29 -1.60 -0.45 26.11
C ASP A 29 -1.86 -0.03 24.65
N PHE A 30 -2.03 -1.01 23.77
CA PHE A 30 -2.33 -0.77 22.35
C PHE A 30 -3.73 -0.17 22.13
N LYS A 31 -4.65 -0.33 23.09
CA LYS A 31 -6.02 0.19 22.99
C LYS A 31 -6.06 1.71 23.14
N THR A 32 -5.21 2.26 24.01
CA THR A 32 -5.11 3.70 24.26
C THR A 32 -4.19 4.40 23.26
N THR A 33 -3.51 3.65 22.40
CA THR A 33 -2.62 4.20 21.39
C THR A 33 -3.40 4.59 20.13
N GLU A 34 -3.53 5.90 19.92
CA GLU A 34 -4.28 6.49 18.82
C GLU A 34 -3.64 6.20 17.45
N LYS A 35 -2.33 6.42 17.35
CA LYS A 35 -1.58 6.27 16.09
C LYS A 35 -1.08 4.84 15.94
N LYS A 36 -1.47 4.20 14.85
CA LYS A 36 -1.09 2.82 14.55
C LYS A 36 -0.47 2.77 13.16
N VAL A 37 0.72 2.18 13.09
CA VAL A 37 1.52 2.10 11.87
C VAL A 37 1.82 0.65 11.51
N THR A 38 2.09 0.42 10.23
CA THR A 38 2.68 -0.82 9.73
C THR A 38 4.14 -0.51 9.37
N TRP A 39 5.05 -1.45 9.66
CA TRP A 39 6.47 -1.28 9.37
C TRP A 39 7.07 -2.60 8.89
N LEU A 40 8.23 -2.52 8.24
CA LEU A 40 9.02 -3.65 7.78
C LEU A 40 10.41 -3.55 8.40
N SER A 41 10.96 -4.68 8.84
CA SER A 41 12.33 -4.69 9.35
C SER A 41 13.30 -4.41 8.22
N ALA A 42 14.23 -3.49 8.43
CA ALA A 42 15.34 -3.27 7.50
C ALA A 42 16.47 -4.30 7.69
N GLN A 43 16.47 -5.04 8.80
CA GLN A 43 17.50 -6.00 9.15
C GLN A 43 16.92 -7.41 9.30
N GLY A 44 17.65 -8.42 8.84
CA GLY A 44 17.30 -9.83 9.01
C GLY A 44 16.18 -10.35 8.10
N THR A 45 15.62 -9.51 7.23
CA THR A 45 14.61 -9.89 6.23
C THR A 45 15.05 -9.42 4.85
N LYS A 46 14.60 -10.12 3.80
CA LYS A 46 14.80 -9.68 2.42
C LYS A 46 13.54 -8.98 1.92
N LEU A 47 13.55 -7.65 1.97
CA LEU A 47 12.43 -6.85 1.46
C LEU A 47 12.21 -7.11 -0.03
N VAL A 48 10.95 -7.25 -0.41
CA VAL A 48 10.53 -7.57 -1.78
C VAL A 48 10.03 -6.30 -2.45
N PRO A 49 10.62 -5.89 -3.59
CA PRO A 49 10.08 -4.77 -4.36
C PRO A 49 8.70 -5.12 -4.90
N ALA A 50 7.78 -4.17 -4.80
CA ALA A 50 6.43 -4.31 -5.32
C ALA A 50 5.95 -3.02 -5.99
N GLU A 51 5.01 -3.18 -6.92
CA GLU A 51 4.20 -2.09 -7.47
C GLU A 51 2.77 -2.26 -6.99
N LEU A 52 2.23 -1.22 -6.35
CA LEU A 52 0.84 -1.14 -5.95
C LEU A 52 0.11 -0.30 -7.00
N TRP A 53 -0.81 -0.93 -7.72
CA TRP A 53 -1.63 -0.26 -8.73
C TRP A 53 -3.03 -0.02 -8.18
N ASP A 54 -3.48 1.22 -8.27
CA ASP A 54 -4.87 1.62 -8.04
C ASP A 54 -5.51 2.00 -9.37
N PHE A 55 -6.79 1.69 -9.54
CA PHE A 55 -7.54 1.88 -10.77
C PHE A 55 -8.79 2.70 -10.51
N ASP A 56 -8.94 3.78 -11.28
CA ASP A 56 -10.07 4.68 -11.22
C ASP A 56 -11.08 4.35 -12.34
N TYR A 57 -12.20 5.06 -12.35
CA TYR A 57 -13.21 4.95 -13.38
C TYR A 57 -12.63 5.28 -14.76
N LEU A 58 -13.05 4.51 -15.77
CA LEU A 58 -12.68 4.76 -17.17
C LEU A 58 -13.34 6.02 -17.74
N LEU A 59 -14.50 6.40 -17.17
CA LEU A 59 -15.28 7.55 -17.59
C LEU A 59 -15.38 8.56 -16.46
N THR A 60 -15.39 9.84 -16.81
CA THR A 60 -15.63 10.96 -15.89
C THR A 60 -17.12 11.20 -15.63
N LYS A 61 -18.00 10.48 -16.34
CA LYS A 61 -19.45 10.58 -16.25
C LYS A 61 -20.07 9.21 -15.99
N ASP A 62 -21.02 9.15 -15.04
CA ASP A 62 -21.68 7.91 -14.62
C ASP A 62 -22.52 7.26 -15.72
N LYS A 63 -23.14 8.09 -16.57
CA LYS A 63 -23.98 7.65 -17.68
C LYS A 63 -23.87 8.62 -18.84
N LEU A 64 -23.63 8.09 -20.03
CA LEU A 64 -23.67 8.86 -21.28
C LEU A 64 -25.12 8.97 -21.76
N GLU A 65 -25.48 10.16 -22.24
CA GLU A 65 -26.75 10.47 -22.90
C GLU A 65 -26.59 10.38 -24.43
N GLU A 66 -27.70 10.40 -25.17
CA GLU A 66 -27.69 10.15 -26.63
C GLU A 66 -26.83 11.14 -27.44
N ASP A 67 -26.72 12.39 -26.96
CA ASP A 67 -25.95 13.46 -27.62
C ASP A 67 -24.48 13.54 -27.14
N ASP A 68 -24.06 12.71 -26.18
CA ASP A 68 -22.69 12.70 -25.68
C ASP A 68 -21.72 12.01 -26.65
N LYS A 69 -20.51 12.56 -26.77
CA LYS A 69 -19.39 11.89 -27.44
C LYS A 69 -18.50 11.21 -26.41
N LEU A 70 -18.30 9.90 -26.54
CA LEU A 70 -17.53 9.08 -25.60
C LEU A 70 -16.16 9.68 -25.28
N GLU A 71 -15.46 10.17 -26.31
CA GLU A 71 -14.11 10.71 -26.24
C GLU A 71 -14.00 11.90 -25.28
N ASP A 72 -15.07 12.69 -25.14
CA ASP A 72 -15.12 13.87 -24.27
C ASP A 72 -15.22 13.48 -22.79
N PHE A 73 -15.59 12.23 -22.49
CA PHE A 73 -15.81 11.72 -21.13
C PHE A 73 -14.82 10.63 -20.71
N LEU A 74 -13.79 10.35 -21.50
CA LEU A 74 -12.71 9.45 -21.09
C LEU A 74 -11.92 10.07 -19.94
N ASN A 75 -11.67 9.28 -18.89
CA ASN A 75 -10.81 9.70 -17.80
C ASN A 75 -9.34 9.69 -18.27
N PRO A 76 -8.61 10.83 -18.24
CA PRO A 76 -7.22 10.87 -18.65
C PRO A 76 -6.29 10.08 -17.73
N VAL A 77 -6.70 9.80 -16.49
CA VAL A 77 -5.92 9.06 -15.51
C VAL A 77 -6.78 7.97 -14.88
N THR A 78 -6.74 6.79 -15.47
CA THR A 78 -7.51 5.61 -15.02
C THR A 78 -6.73 4.71 -14.07
N SER A 79 -5.45 4.98 -13.85
CA SER A 79 -4.61 4.20 -12.95
C SER A 79 -3.48 5.02 -12.37
N THR A 80 -3.07 4.64 -11.16
CA THR A 80 -1.88 5.18 -10.51
C THR A 80 -1.04 4.02 -9.96
N MET A 81 0.28 4.22 -9.91
CA MET A 81 1.23 3.23 -9.41
C MET A 81 2.10 3.83 -8.32
N GLU A 82 2.18 3.13 -7.19
CA GLU A 82 3.11 3.43 -6.10
C GLU A 82 4.16 2.32 -6.01
N GLN A 83 5.43 2.70 -5.98
CA GLN A 83 6.51 1.78 -5.66
C GLN A 83 6.53 1.50 -4.16
N ALA A 84 6.56 0.22 -3.79
CA ALA A 84 6.54 -0.22 -2.41
C ALA A 84 7.60 -1.28 -2.12
N LEU A 85 7.89 -1.43 -0.84
CA LEU A 85 8.60 -2.58 -0.30
C LEU A 85 7.61 -3.42 0.49
N CYS A 86 7.75 -4.73 0.37
CA CYS A 86 6.91 -5.72 1.03
C CYS A 86 7.76 -6.69 1.87
N ASP A 87 7.09 -7.38 2.78
CA ASP A 87 7.68 -8.45 3.56
C ASP A 87 8.17 -9.61 2.67
N GLU A 88 9.16 -10.37 3.15
CA GLU A 88 9.73 -11.50 2.41
C GLU A 88 8.70 -12.58 2.03
N GLY A 89 7.62 -12.72 2.81
CA GLY A 89 6.53 -13.65 2.51
C GLY A 89 5.85 -13.37 1.17
N VAL A 90 5.83 -12.10 0.73
CA VAL A 90 5.25 -11.68 -0.56
C VAL A 90 5.96 -12.31 -1.76
N ALA A 91 7.23 -12.70 -1.62
CA ALA A 91 7.98 -13.40 -2.67
C ALA A 91 7.39 -14.76 -3.05
N LYS A 92 6.61 -15.39 -2.15
CA LYS A 92 6.04 -16.73 -2.35
C LYS A 92 4.67 -16.71 -3.00
N LEU A 93 4.08 -15.52 -3.16
CA LEU A 93 2.74 -15.37 -3.70
C LEU A 93 2.73 -15.65 -5.20
N LYS A 94 1.63 -16.25 -5.64
CA LYS A 94 1.35 -16.59 -7.03
C LYS A 94 0.37 -15.61 -7.62
N LYS A 95 0.33 -15.55 -8.95
CA LYS A 95 -0.72 -14.84 -9.68
C LYS A 95 -2.10 -15.27 -9.17
N ASP A 96 -3.01 -14.31 -9.08
CA ASP A 96 -4.39 -14.44 -8.59
C ASP A 96 -4.55 -14.64 -7.08
N ASP A 97 -3.46 -14.76 -6.31
CA ASP A 97 -3.56 -14.72 -4.85
C ASP A 97 -4.13 -13.38 -4.39
N ILE A 98 -5.01 -13.42 -3.38
CA ILE A 98 -5.57 -12.23 -2.74
C ILE A 98 -4.94 -12.08 -1.36
N ILE A 99 -4.33 -10.92 -1.13
CA ILE A 99 -3.69 -10.59 0.13
C ILE A 99 -4.25 -9.30 0.70
N GLN A 100 -4.10 -9.12 2.00
CA GLN A 100 -4.33 -7.85 2.66
C GLN A 100 -3.00 -7.25 3.08
N LEU A 101 -2.68 -6.07 2.56
CA LEU A 101 -1.60 -5.25 3.10
C LEU A 101 -2.16 -4.41 4.25
N GLU A 102 -1.64 -4.65 5.45
CA GLU A 102 -2.08 -4.01 6.68
C GLU A 102 -2.10 -2.48 6.55
N ARG A 103 -3.27 -1.88 6.76
CA ARG A 103 -3.54 -0.42 6.64
C ARG A 103 -3.40 0.15 5.22
N ARG A 104 -3.22 -0.68 4.20
CA ARG A 104 -3.20 -0.28 2.79
C ARG A 104 -4.43 -0.80 2.03
N GLY A 105 -4.94 -1.98 2.35
CA GLY A 105 -6.14 -2.54 1.74
C GLY A 105 -5.95 -3.98 1.25
N PHE A 106 -6.87 -4.43 0.40
CA PHE A 106 -6.78 -5.74 -0.25
C PHE A 106 -6.20 -5.60 -1.65
N PHE A 107 -5.40 -6.57 -2.05
CA PHE A 107 -4.71 -6.59 -3.34
C PHE A 107 -4.78 -7.98 -3.95
N ARG A 108 -4.96 -8.04 -5.27
CA ARG A 108 -4.75 -9.24 -6.09
C ARG A 108 -3.33 -9.20 -6.65
N VAL A 109 -2.64 -10.32 -6.62
CA VAL A 109 -1.35 -10.48 -7.29
C VAL A 109 -1.56 -10.63 -8.80
N ASP A 110 -1.14 -9.64 -9.57
CA ASP A 110 -1.17 -9.73 -11.04
C ASP A 110 0.05 -10.48 -11.60
N LYS A 111 1.23 -10.22 -11.01
CA LYS A 111 2.50 -10.90 -11.33
C LYS A 111 3.28 -11.23 -10.08
N GLY A 112 3.78 -12.44 -9.99
CA GLY A 112 4.62 -12.89 -8.89
C GLY A 112 6.07 -12.42 -9.06
N LEU A 113 6.89 -12.60 -8.02
CA LEU A 113 8.29 -12.14 -8.03
C LEU A 113 9.11 -12.78 -9.15
N ALA A 114 8.80 -14.04 -9.49
CA ALA A 114 9.47 -14.80 -10.54
C ALA A 114 9.27 -14.21 -11.95
N ASP A 115 8.22 -13.41 -12.16
CA ASP A 115 7.81 -12.93 -13.48
C ASP A 115 8.51 -11.63 -13.91
N GLY A 116 9.33 -11.01 -13.04
CA GLY A 116 9.97 -9.74 -13.36
C GLY A 116 10.80 -9.08 -12.26
N GLY A 117 11.19 -9.81 -11.21
CA GLY A 117 12.04 -9.27 -10.14
C GLY A 117 11.33 -8.32 -9.16
N LYS A 118 10.03 -8.09 -9.36
CA LYS A 118 9.12 -7.38 -8.44
C LYS A 118 7.74 -8.02 -8.49
N VAL A 119 6.97 -7.85 -7.42
CA VAL A 119 5.57 -8.29 -7.38
C VAL A 119 4.66 -7.15 -7.85
N VAL A 120 3.69 -7.45 -8.70
CA VAL A 120 2.68 -6.47 -9.15
C VAL A 120 1.37 -6.76 -8.45
N LEU A 121 0.86 -5.78 -7.71
CA LEU A 121 -0.32 -5.89 -6.87
C LEU A 121 -1.39 -4.90 -7.34
N PHE A 122 -2.57 -5.41 -7.67
CA PHE A 122 -3.72 -4.59 -8.08
C PHE A 122 -4.65 -4.41 -6.88
N ALA A 123 -4.89 -3.15 -6.50
CA ALA A 123 -5.81 -2.81 -5.42
C ALA A 123 -7.21 -3.33 -5.74
N ILE A 124 -7.84 -3.95 -4.74
CA ILE A 124 -9.24 -4.40 -4.82
C ILE A 124 -10.08 -3.31 -4.15
N PRO A 125 -10.95 -2.60 -4.90
CA PRO A 125 -11.78 -1.55 -4.33
C PRO A 125 -12.73 -2.13 -3.28
N THR A 126 -12.58 -1.70 -2.02
CA THR A 126 -13.46 -2.14 -0.93
C THR A 126 -14.58 -1.15 -0.60
N GLY A 127 -14.83 -0.17 -1.47
CA GLY A 127 -15.92 0.79 -1.31
C GLY A 127 -15.77 1.79 -0.16
N LYS A 128 -14.60 1.86 0.48
CA LYS A 128 -14.28 2.95 1.42
C LYS A 128 -13.85 4.18 0.62
N LYS A 129 -14.77 5.11 0.42
CA LYS A 129 -14.46 6.50 0.11
C LYS A 129 -14.07 7.24 1.41
#